data_AF-A0A7C2NVF1-F1
#
_entry.id   AF-A0A7C2NVF1-F1
#
_cell.length_a   1.000
_cell.length_b   1.000
_cell.length_c   1.000
_cell.angle_alpha   90.00
_cell.angle_beta   90.00
_cell.angle_gamma   90.00
#
_symmetry.space_group_name_H-M   'P 1'
#
loop_
_entity.id
_entity.type
_entity.pdbx_description
1 polymer ?
#
loop_
_entity_poly.entity_id
_entity_poly.type
_entity_poly.pdbx_seq_one_letter_code
_entity_poly.pdbx_strand_id
1 'polypeptide(L)'
;MEGARRGPRARRPRPRRIRARGAGRGARRAGARARGALLARAAHARRALRRALRAGRRRAGRLGRIPLQPAPGGRGARTRGLRRGPRPLDRDQPQPLRRAARARARGGRRALRGPGRPGAPRRPLARRRPPRPEQRRRRDARGAARPARGGASRARPARDGRGRRGARERRAGDPVTDVAPFRALRYDPARVDLARVLVPPYDVIGAAERARYWERDPHCAIRLELTRDVADEAATDYRDVAERVRAWLAEGVLRRDPEPSLYVLRQRFADPSGRELRRVGFLGALRLEDYASRVVLPHERTLRGPKADRLRLLRATEANLSPVFLLYEDPAQELAGPLEEALAAGETVCAKDEAGVEHALAVAPAPALAAAVAQFLGPRSVVIADGHHRYETALAYRDERRARAGGAGAGGAERVLAYFANAYAPGTLLLPIHRLVRQVPAPDDAGWRARLPGWSMRHVPVSSADAVPAALERELAPLQGRHAFAADDGSGVVRLFSRPADGELGVRVLHREVLAGVFGLDDEAVRDGAVAFPKSAEDTARAVRAGEGTVALYLNPLRAEDVFRVTRAGEILPQKSTYFHPKLPTGLVLRTLDAEDA
;
A
#
# COMPACT_ATOMS: atom_id res chain seq x y z
N MET A 1 -40.27 -48.37 -72.42
CA MET A 1 -39.36 -47.25 -72.06
C MET A 1 -38.59 -47.65 -70.79
N GLU A 2 -37.49 -48.39 -70.80
CA GLU A 2 -36.30 -48.39 -71.70
C GLU A 2 -35.58 -47.02 -71.65
N GLY A 3 -34.24 -46.90 -71.59
CA GLY A 3 -33.13 -47.85 -71.83
C GLY A 3 -32.17 -47.25 -72.87
N ALA A 4 -30.86 -47.49 -72.97
CA ALA A 4 -29.82 -48.17 -72.15
C ALA A 4 -28.50 -47.36 -72.37
N ARG A 5 -27.21 -47.77 -72.37
CA ARG A 5 -26.37 -49.01 -72.34
C ARG A 5 -25.07 -48.62 -71.56
N ARG A 6 -24.35 -49.43 -70.77
CA ARG A 6 -23.35 -50.49 -71.10
C ARG A 6 -22.41 -50.14 -72.27
N GLY A 7 -21.08 -50.26 -72.21
CA GLY A 7 -20.13 -50.79 -71.20
C GLY A 7 -18.68 -50.28 -71.49
N PRO A 8 -17.56 -50.98 -71.21
CA PRO A 8 -17.37 -52.35 -70.69
C PRO A 8 -16.53 -52.44 -69.38
N ARG A 9 -16.05 -53.65 -69.01
CA ARG A 9 -15.19 -53.93 -67.82
C ARG A 9 -14.13 -55.01 -68.08
N ALA A 10 -12.92 -54.83 -67.53
CA ALA A 10 -11.89 -55.86 -67.27
C ALA A 10 -10.88 -55.31 -66.24
N ARG A 11 -10.22 -56.05 -65.33
CA ARG A 11 -10.36 -57.40 -64.75
C ARG A 11 -9.92 -57.32 -63.26
N ARG A 12 -10.20 -58.32 -62.42
CA ARG A 12 -9.80 -58.37 -60.98
C ARG A 12 -8.64 -59.34 -60.73
N PRO A 13 -7.88 -59.14 -59.64
CA PRO A 13 -7.55 -60.22 -58.70
C PRO A 13 -8.12 -59.99 -57.28
N ARG A 14 -8.05 -61.00 -56.39
CA ARG A 14 -8.52 -60.94 -54.99
C ARG A 14 -7.34 -60.79 -53.98
N PRO A 15 -7.40 -61.14 -52.66
CA PRO A 15 -6.97 -60.18 -51.62
C PRO A 15 -5.75 -60.62 -50.79
N ARG A 16 -5.11 -59.69 -50.06
CA ARG A 16 -4.17 -60.04 -48.98
C ARG A 16 -4.41 -59.21 -47.72
N ARG A 17 -4.64 -59.89 -46.60
CA ARG A 17 -4.55 -59.32 -45.24
C ARG A 17 -3.10 -58.96 -44.96
N ILE A 18 -2.83 -57.75 -44.47
CA ILE A 18 -1.53 -57.38 -43.88
C ILE A 18 -1.72 -57.12 -42.39
N ARG A 19 -0.85 -57.69 -41.55
CA ARG A 19 -0.90 -57.59 -40.09
C ARG A 19 -0.16 -56.33 -39.62
N ALA A 20 -0.87 -55.35 -39.06
CA ALA A 20 -0.22 -54.28 -38.30
C ALA A 20 0.24 -54.82 -36.92
N ARG A 21 1.55 -54.99 -36.72
CA ARG A 21 2.14 -55.37 -35.41
C ARG A 21 2.85 -54.19 -34.75
N GLY A 22 2.37 -53.79 -33.57
CA GLY A 22 3.27 -53.59 -32.43
C GLY A 22 3.96 -52.23 -32.19
N ALA A 23 3.33 -51.08 -32.44
CA ALA A 23 3.86 -49.76 -32.04
C ALA A 23 3.36 -49.24 -30.66
N GLY A 24 3.19 -50.12 -29.66
CA GLY A 24 2.41 -49.81 -28.43
C GLY A 24 3.10 -50.00 -27.07
N ARG A 25 4.38 -50.40 -27.00
CA ARG A 25 5.05 -50.81 -25.74
C ARG A 25 6.23 -49.93 -25.27
N GLY A 26 6.71 -49.00 -26.11
CA GLY A 26 7.81 -48.08 -25.75
C GLY A 26 7.39 -46.98 -24.77
N ALA A 27 6.56 -46.04 -25.22
CA ALA A 27 6.19 -44.85 -24.45
C ALA A 27 5.63 -45.14 -23.04
N ARG A 28 4.79 -46.18 -22.89
CA ARG A 28 4.21 -46.58 -21.59
C ARG A 28 5.28 -47.07 -20.59
N ARG A 29 6.41 -47.63 -21.05
CA ARG A 29 7.53 -48.04 -20.16
C ARG A 29 8.39 -46.84 -19.71
N ALA A 30 8.53 -45.80 -20.52
CA ALA A 30 9.26 -44.59 -20.15
C ALA A 30 8.54 -43.82 -19.02
N GLY A 31 7.25 -43.54 -19.18
CA GLY A 31 6.45 -42.83 -18.17
C GLY A 31 6.37 -43.56 -16.82
N ALA A 32 6.30 -44.90 -16.84
CA ALA A 32 6.32 -45.71 -15.62
C ALA A 32 7.65 -45.59 -14.84
N ARG A 33 8.80 -45.63 -15.55
CA ARG A 33 10.13 -45.46 -14.93
C ARG A 33 10.31 -44.06 -14.33
N ALA A 34 9.84 -43.01 -15.02
CA ALA A 34 9.90 -41.64 -14.51
C ALA A 34 9.07 -41.46 -13.22
N ARG A 35 7.83 -41.96 -13.18
CA ARG A 35 6.98 -41.94 -11.97
C ARG A 35 7.59 -42.74 -10.82
N GLY A 36 8.18 -43.91 -11.11
CA GLY A 36 8.89 -44.72 -10.10
C GLY A 36 10.07 -43.98 -9.46
N ALA A 37 10.90 -43.30 -10.26
CA ALA A 37 12.03 -42.52 -9.77
C ALA A 37 11.58 -41.32 -8.90
N LEU A 38 10.48 -40.66 -9.26
CA LEU A 38 9.91 -39.54 -8.48
C LEU A 38 9.39 -40.01 -7.11
N LEU A 39 8.66 -41.13 -7.09
CA LEU A 39 8.15 -41.74 -5.85
C LEU A 39 9.29 -42.25 -4.95
N ALA A 40 10.36 -42.82 -5.52
CA ALA A 40 11.54 -43.23 -4.76
C ALA A 40 12.25 -42.03 -4.10
N ARG A 41 12.42 -40.91 -4.81
CA ARG A 41 12.96 -39.66 -4.24
C ARG A 41 12.07 -39.11 -3.12
N ALA A 42 10.76 -39.08 -3.30
CA ALA A 42 9.81 -38.65 -2.26
C ALA A 42 9.85 -39.57 -1.02
N ALA A 43 9.97 -40.88 -1.20
CA ALA A 43 10.13 -41.83 -0.10
C ALA A 43 11.45 -41.64 0.65
N HIS A 44 12.55 -41.35 -0.05
CA HIS A 44 13.84 -41.06 0.57
C HIS A 44 13.82 -39.76 1.38
N ALA A 45 13.20 -38.70 0.85
CA ALA A 45 13.01 -37.43 1.58
C ALA A 45 12.19 -37.62 2.86
N ARG A 46 11.06 -38.36 2.77
CA ARG A 46 10.23 -38.71 3.94
C ARG A 46 10.99 -39.56 4.98
N ARG A 47 11.90 -40.45 4.56
CA ARG A 47 12.78 -41.22 5.47
C ARG A 47 13.85 -40.32 6.12
N ALA A 48 14.43 -39.37 5.39
CA ALA A 48 15.38 -38.39 5.94
C ALA A 48 14.73 -37.49 7.00
N LEU A 49 13.56 -36.92 6.71
CA LEU A 49 12.80 -36.08 7.65
C LEU A 49 12.42 -36.87 8.92
N ARG A 50 11.97 -38.12 8.79
CA ARG A 50 11.69 -39.00 9.95
C ARG A 50 12.95 -39.34 10.77
N ARG A 51 14.14 -39.39 10.17
CA ARG A 51 15.42 -39.53 10.92
C ARG A 51 15.77 -38.24 11.66
N ALA A 52 15.65 -37.07 11.02
CA ALA A 52 15.91 -35.77 11.65
C ALA A 52 14.99 -35.52 12.87
N LEU A 53 13.68 -35.77 12.73
CA LEU A 53 12.71 -35.62 13.82
C LEU A 53 12.98 -36.60 15.00
N ARG A 54 13.46 -37.82 14.72
CA ARG A 54 13.89 -38.77 15.77
C ARG A 54 15.19 -38.33 16.46
N ALA A 55 16.13 -37.71 15.75
CA ALA A 55 17.33 -37.13 16.34
C ALA A 55 17.01 -35.92 17.25
N GLY A 56 16.11 -35.02 16.81
CA GLY A 56 15.62 -33.90 17.61
C GLY A 56 14.96 -34.35 18.92
N ARG A 57 14.03 -35.32 18.87
CA ARG A 57 13.41 -35.89 20.07
C ARG A 57 14.40 -36.56 21.02
N ARG A 58 15.48 -37.17 20.53
CA ARG A 58 16.57 -37.72 21.37
C ARG A 58 17.46 -36.67 22.02
N ARG A 59 17.56 -35.45 21.49
CA ARG A 59 18.19 -34.31 22.18
C ARG A 59 17.27 -33.70 23.24
N ALA A 60 15.98 -33.54 22.94
CA ALA A 60 15.00 -33.03 23.91
C ALA A 60 14.85 -33.95 25.14
N GLY A 61 14.82 -35.26 24.94
CA GLY A 61 14.66 -36.25 26.03
C GLY A 61 15.85 -36.40 27.00
N ARG A 62 16.85 -35.49 26.97
CA ARG A 62 18.00 -35.51 27.89
C ARG A 62 18.09 -34.29 28.82
N LEU A 63 17.10 -33.39 28.78
CA LEU A 63 16.93 -32.27 29.72
C LEU A 63 15.52 -32.34 30.32
N GLY A 64 15.40 -32.85 31.54
CA GLY A 64 14.12 -32.95 32.22
C GLY A 64 14.27 -33.18 33.72
N ARG A 65 13.35 -32.57 34.48
CA ARG A 65 13.15 -32.65 35.95
C ARG A 65 14.17 -31.91 36.81
N ILE A 66 13.80 -30.68 37.18
CA ILE A 66 13.88 -30.18 38.56
C ILE A 66 12.42 -29.92 38.98
N PRO A 67 11.95 -30.37 40.16
CA PRO A 67 10.56 -30.20 40.58
C PRO A 67 10.27 -28.82 41.17
N LEU A 68 9.02 -28.36 41.05
CA LEU A 68 8.47 -27.20 41.76
C LEU A 68 7.81 -27.64 43.08
N GLN A 69 8.09 -26.91 44.16
CA GLN A 69 7.39 -26.91 45.45
C GLN A 69 7.39 -25.45 45.98
N PRO A 70 6.48 -25.05 46.89
CA PRO A 70 5.95 -23.69 46.95
C PRO A 70 6.75 -22.71 47.84
N ALA A 71 6.43 -21.43 47.70
CA ALA A 71 7.02 -20.35 48.48
C ALA A 71 6.30 -20.12 49.83
N PRO A 72 7.06 -19.83 50.89
CA PRO A 72 6.66 -18.91 51.96
C PRO A 72 7.39 -17.56 51.80
N GLY A 73 6.81 -16.48 52.32
CA GLY A 73 7.42 -15.14 52.32
C GLY A 73 7.84 -14.67 53.71
N GLY A 74 8.56 -13.54 53.77
CA GLY A 74 8.72 -12.75 55.00
C GLY A 74 10.14 -12.38 55.41
N ARG A 75 10.44 -11.06 55.37
CA ARG A 75 11.33 -10.26 56.26
C ARG A 75 12.69 -10.86 56.71
N GLY A 76 13.80 -10.15 56.46
CA GLY A 76 15.04 -10.42 57.22
C GLY A 76 16.27 -9.57 56.86
N ALA A 77 16.78 -8.82 57.84
CA ALA A 77 17.94 -7.92 57.83
C ALA A 77 19.31 -8.47 57.33
N ARG A 78 20.21 -7.52 56.97
CA ARG A 78 21.67 -7.39 57.29
C ARG A 78 22.50 -8.70 57.47
N THR A 79 23.70 -8.86 56.90
CA THR A 79 24.93 -8.11 57.29
C THR A 79 26.11 -8.18 56.25
N ARG A 80 27.25 -7.56 56.61
CA ARG A 80 28.55 -7.41 55.90
C ARG A 80 29.31 -8.75 55.66
N GLY A 81 30.28 -8.80 54.72
CA GLY A 81 31.17 -9.99 54.61
C GLY A 81 32.37 -10.07 53.64
N LEU A 82 33.23 -9.05 53.53
CA LEU A 82 34.70 -9.12 53.22
C LEU A 82 35.34 -10.16 52.24
N ARG A 83 36.09 -9.63 51.23
CA ARG A 83 37.40 -10.12 50.68
C ARG A 83 37.38 -11.47 49.89
N ARG A 84 38.35 -11.85 49.04
CA ARG A 84 39.71 -11.37 48.64
C ARG A 84 39.99 -11.78 47.16
N GLY A 85 40.98 -11.19 46.47
CA GLY A 85 41.51 -11.68 45.16
C GLY A 85 42.65 -12.72 45.31
N PRO A 86 43.42 -13.10 44.26
CA PRO A 86 43.70 -12.38 43.00
C PRO A 86 43.69 -13.23 41.68
N ARG A 87 44.44 -12.78 40.65
CA ARG A 87 44.65 -13.32 39.26
C ARG A 87 45.80 -14.39 39.23
N PRO A 88 46.43 -14.85 38.09
CA PRO A 88 46.31 -14.53 36.63
C PRO A 88 46.47 -15.72 35.62
N LEU A 89 46.81 -15.40 34.36
CA LEU A 89 47.33 -16.24 33.24
C LEU A 89 46.29 -17.04 32.40
N ASP A 90 46.48 -17.27 31.09
CA ASP A 90 47.48 -16.75 30.13
C ASP A 90 46.89 -16.50 28.71
N ARG A 91 47.75 -16.12 27.76
CA ARG A 91 47.50 -15.82 26.33
C ARG A 91 47.22 -17.08 25.49
N ASP A 92 46.58 -16.89 24.33
CA ASP A 92 47.31 -17.03 23.06
C ASP A 92 46.63 -16.34 21.85
N GLN A 93 47.42 -16.06 20.81
CA GLN A 93 46.97 -15.70 19.45
C GLN A 93 47.64 -16.62 18.43
N PRO A 94 47.10 -16.75 17.21
CA PRO A 94 48.00 -16.49 16.09
C PRO A 94 47.40 -15.75 14.89
N GLN A 95 48.28 -14.97 14.25
CA GLN A 95 48.20 -14.44 12.88
C GLN A 95 49.64 -14.42 12.31
N PRO A 96 49.86 -14.23 11.00
CA PRO A 96 49.04 -14.63 9.85
C PRO A 96 49.89 -15.40 8.80
N LEU A 97 49.30 -15.82 7.67
CA LEU A 97 50.07 -16.29 6.51
C LEU A 97 49.83 -15.45 5.26
N ARG A 98 50.89 -14.82 4.75
CA ARG A 98 51.00 -14.29 3.39
C ARG A 98 51.90 -15.21 2.56
N ARG A 99 51.46 -15.61 1.36
CA ARG A 99 52.34 -15.83 0.21
C ARG A 99 51.70 -15.29 -1.06
N ALA A 100 52.52 -14.85 -2.00
CA ALA A 100 52.11 -14.29 -3.28
C ALA A 100 52.65 -15.14 -4.42
N ALA A 101 51.97 -15.11 -5.57
CA ALA A 101 52.47 -15.60 -6.84
C ALA A 101 52.12 -14.59 -7.95
N ARG A 102 53.05 -14.37 -8.89
CA ARG A 102 52.84 -13.55 -10.10
C ARG A 102 52.82 -14.46 -11.33
N ALA A 103 51.95 -14.19 -12.29
CA ALA A 103 52.04 -14.72 -13.66
C ALA A 103 51.61 -13.63 -14.67
N ARG A 104 52.04 -13.75 -15.95
CA ARG A 104 51.84 -12.74 -17.01
C ARG A 104 51.28 -13.37 -18.29
N ALA A 105 50.21 -12.80 -18.86
CA ALA A 105 49.87 -12.77 -20.29
C ALA A 105 48.78 -11.68 -20.47
N ARG A 106 48.89 -10.64 -21.33
CA ARG A 106 49.13 -10.53 -22.79
C ARG A 106 47.86 -10.75 -23.64
N GLY A 107 47.50 -9.74 -24.43
CA GLY A 107 46.39 -9.73 -25.39
C GLY A 107 45.15 -8.96 -24.88
N GLY A 108 44.60 -7.97 -25.59
CA GLY A 108 45.08 -7.30 -26.80
C GLY A 108 44.35 -5.98 -27.06
N ARG A 109 44.99 -5.02 -27.74
CA ARG A 109 44.35 -3.76 -28.17
C ARG A 109 43.66 -3.95 -29.53
N ARG A 110 42.46 -3.40 -29.71
CA ARG A 110 42.02 -2.87 -31.00
C ARG A 110 41.36 -1.51 -30.82
N ALA A 111 41.83 -0.54 -31.60
CA ALA A 111 41.17 0.74 -31.84
C ALA A 111 40.87 0.83 -33.34
N LEU A 112 39.83 1.59 -33.70
CA LEU A 112 39.54 1.96 -35.10
C LEU A 112 39.29 3.48 -35.16
N ARG A 113 39.66 4.10 -36.29
CA ARG A 113 39.64 5.56 -36.50
C ARG A 113 39.07 5.90 -37.88
N GLY A 114 38.04 6.76 -37.90
CA GLY A 114 37.64 7.62 -39.05
C GLY A 114 37.24 6.91 -40.35
N PRO A 115 37.02 7.65 -41.46
CA PRO A 115 36.86 9.12 -41.63
C PRO A 115 35.37 9.53 -41.46
N GLY A 116 34.81 10.70 -41.81
CA GLY A 116 35.31 11.99 -42.34
C GLY A 116 34.51 12.48 -43.59
N ARG A 117 34.09 13.75 -43.76
CA ARG A 117 34.24 14.91 -42.84
C ARG A 117 33.05 15.91 -42.74
N PRO A 118 32.66 16.78 -43.72
CA PRO A 118 32.13 18.11 -43.32
C PRO A 118 30.82 18.62 -43.98
N GLY A 119 30.14 19.58 -43.31
CA GLY A 119 28.95 20.27 -43.87
C GLY A 119 28.38 21.47 -43.08
N ALA A 120 29.13 22.58 -43.00
CA ALA A 120 28.70 23.98 -42.74
C ALA A 120 27.86 24.38 -41.47
N PRO A 121 28.00 25.63 -40.94
CA PRO A 121 27.33 26.10 -39.72
C PRO A 121 26.07 26.97 -39.96
N ARG A 122 25.24 27.16 -38.91
CA ARG A 122 24.18 28.20 -38.86
C ARG A 122 24.49 29.26 -37.79
N ARG A 123 24.14 30.52 -38.08
CA ARG A 123 24.40 31.71 -37.24
C ARG A 123 23.47 31.78 -36.01
N PRO A 124 23.90 32.44 -34.91
CA PRO A 124 23.00 32.78 -33.80
C PRO A 124 22.06 33.94 -34.17
N LEU A 125 20.81 33.90 -33.67
CA LEU A 125 19.85 35.00 -33.76
C LEU A 125 19.85 35.85 -32.47
N ALA A 126 19.60 37.15 -32.61
CA ALA A 126 19.77 38.12 -31.55
C ALA A 126 18.46 38.49 -30.82
N ARG A 127 18.61 38.75 -29.51
CA ARG A 127 17.90 39.74 -28.67
C ARG A 127 16.48 40.16 -29.11
N ARG A 128 15.48 39.82 -28.28
CA ARG A 128 14.33 40.71 -28.01
C ARG A 128 14.09 40.82 -26.50
N ARG A 129 14.00 42.05 -25.99
CA ARG A 129 13.48 42.39 -24.65
C ARG A 129 11.98 42.73 -24.77
N PRO A 130 11.12 42.31 -23.84
CA PRO A 130 9.81 42.95 -23.65
C PRO A 130 9.95 44.23 -22.80
N PRO A 131 9.01 45.19 -22.91
CA PRO A 131 9.06 46.46 -22.19
C PRO A 131 8.44 46.42 -20.77
N ARG A 132 8.85 47.41 -19.98
CA ARG A 132 8.17 48.03 -18.82
C ARG A 132 8.35 49.56 -19.01
N PRO A 133 7.61 50.46 -18.34
CA PRO A 133 6.77 50.24 -17.14
C PRO A 133 5.37 50.86 -17.22
N GLU A 134 4.61 50.78 -16.12
CA GLU A 134 3.95 51.99 -15.59
C GLU A 134 3.85 51.93 -14.06
N GLN A 135 3.75 53.09 -13.41
CA GLN A 135 3.65 53.23 -11.94
C GLN A 135 2.46 54.13 -11.59
N ARG A 136 1.54 53.68 -10.73
CA ARG A 136 0.52 54.56 -10.11
C ARG A 136 0.62 54.62 -8.59
N ARG A 137 1.38 55.63 -8.18
CA ARG A 137 1.29 56.50 -6.98
C ARG A 137 0.38 56.06 -5.83
N ARG A 138 0.97 56.05 -4.63
CA ARG A 138 0.26 56.14 -3.33
C ARG A 138 -0.43 57.51 -3.18
N ARG A 139 -1.35 57.62 -2.21
CA ARG A 139 -1.83 58.89 -1.65
C ARG A 139 -1.96 58.75 -0.14
N ASP A 140 -1.46 59.73 0.61
CA ASP A 140 -1.48 59.77 2.08
C ASP A 140 -2.38 60.91 2.60
N ALA A 141 -3.12 60.65 3.67
CA ALA A 141 -3.65 61.61 4.66
C ALA A 141 -4.06 60.79 5.90
N ARG A 142 -3.62 60.99 7.16
CA ARG A 142 -3.29 62.15 8.03
C ARG A 142 -4.52 62.85 8.67
N GLY A 143 -4.47 62.95 10.01
CA GLY A 143 -5.52 63.38 10.95
C GLY A 143 -5.73 62.29 12.03
N ALA A 144 -5.40 62.39 13.33
CA ALA A 144 -5.39 63.48 14.33
C ALA A 144 -6.80 63.92 14.76
N ALA A 145 -7.19 64.00 16.05
CA ALA A 145 -6.52 63.64 17.32
C ALA A 145 -7.55 63.36 18.48
N ARG A 146 -7.04 63.19 19.72
CA ARG A 146 -7.74 62.97 21.03
C ARG A 146 -8.48 64.25 21.54
N PRO A 147 -9.34 64.25 22.62
CA PRO A 147 -9.24 63.46 23.86
C PRO A 147 -10.56 62.98 24.56
N ALA A 148 -10.37 62.41 25.77
CA ALA A 148 -11.31 61.62 26.60
C ALA A 148 -12.13 62.40 27.66
N ARG A 149 -13.12 61.73 28.30
CA ARG A 149 -13.25 61.56 29.77
C ARG A 149 -14.48 60.71 30.21
N GLY A 150 -14.40 60.08 31.39
CA GLY A 150 -15.51 59.42 32.11
C GLY A 150 -15.90 58.00 31.62
N GLY A 151 -16.49 57.12 32.44
CA GLY A 151 -16.74 57.18 33.89
C GLY A 151 -17.74 56.12 34.39
N ALA A 152 -17.61 55.73 35.67
CA ALA A 152 -18.52 54.86 36.45
C ALA A 152 -18.61 53.34 36.13
N SER A 153 -18.98 52.59 37.17
CA SER A 153 -19.08 51.12 37.25
C SER A 153 -20.53 50.64 37.11
N ARG A 154 -20.76 49.40 36.62
CA ARG A 154 -21.60 48.40 37.31
C ARG A 154 -21.55 46.98 36.72
N ALA A 155 -21.74 46.03 37.63
CA ALA A 155 -22.21 44.63 37.52
C ALA A 155 -22.15 43.87 36.18
N ARG A 156 -21.59 42.65 36.23
CA ARG A 156 -22.00 41.54 35.34
C ARG A 156 -23.44 41.13 35.65
N PRO A 157 -24.21 40.75 34.62
CA PRO A 157 -24.98 39.51 34.68
C PRO A 157 -24.45 38.50 33.65
N ALA A 158 -24.62 37.21 33.92
CA ALA A 158 -24.34 36.17 32.92
C ALA A 158 -25.37 36.26 31.77
N ARG A 159 -24.95 35.97 30.53
CA ARG A 159 -25.86 35.69 29.42
C ARG A 159 -25.47 34.40 28.73
N ASP A 160 -26.43 33.48 28.65
CA ASP A 160 -26.31 32.20 27.97
C ASP A 160 -25.95 32.43 26.50
N GLY A 161 -24.81 31.87 26.09
CA GLY A 161 -24.13 32.18 24.85
C GLY A 161 -24.35 31.11 23.78
N ARG A 162 -25.60 30.74 23.50
CA ARG A 162 -25.96 29.79 22.42
C ARG A 162 -25.62 30.39 21.04
N GLY A 163 -24.35 30.30 20.67
CA GLY A 163 -23.82 30.78 19.41
C GLY A 163 -24.45 30.03 18.23
N ARG A 164 -25.53 30.57 17.68
CA ARG A 164 -26.05 30.21 16.35
C ARG A 164 -24.90 30.36 15.35
N ARG A 165 -24.26 29.25 14.98
CA ARG A 165 -23.29 29.23 13.87
C ARG A 165 -24.05 29.65 12.63
N GLY A 166 -23.78 30.85 12.13
CA GLY A 166 -24.39 31.33 10.89
C GLY A 166 -24.02 30.37 9.76
N ALA A 167 -25.04 29.73 9.18
CA ALA A 167 -24.85 28.95 7.97
C ALA A 167 -24.33 29.90 6.88
N ARG A 168 -23.16 29.62 6.32
CA ARG A 168 -22.72 30.30 5.10
C ARG A 168 -23.64 29.86 3.98
N GLU A 169 -24.25 30.82 3.30
CA GLU A 169 -24.95 30.55 2.05
C GLU A 169 -23.95 29.97 1.04
N ARG A 170 -24.32 28.84 0.44
CA ARG A 170 -23.49 28.12 -0.55
C ARG A 170 -23.30 29.00 -1.78
N ARG A 171 -22.07 29.08 -2.28
CA ARG A 171 -21.75 29.72 -3.56
C ARG A 171 -21.79 28.68 -4.68
N ALA A 172 -22.19 29.12 -5.87
CA ALA A 172 -21.99 28.32 -7.07
C ALA A 172 -20.48 28.08 -7.25
N GLY A 173 -20.05 26.81 -7.20
CA GLY A 173 -18.64 26.41 -7.19
C GLY A 173 -18.08 25.95 -5.85
N ASP A 174 -18.85 25.95 -4.75
CA ASP A 174 -18.45 25.24 -3.53
C ASP A 174 -18.43 23.71 -3.79
N PRO A 175 -17.41 22.95 -3.32
CA PRO A 175 -17.26 21.54 -3.64
C PRO A 175 -18.34 20.66 -2.99
N VAL A 176 -19.00 19.84 -3.80
CA VAL A 176 -20.06 18.90 -3.37
C VAL A 176 -19.59 17.46 -3.51
N THR A 177 -19.17 16.85 -2.39
CA THR A 177 -18.95 15.39 -2.32
C THR A 177 -20.31 14.69 -2.29
N ASP A 178 -20.74 14.25 -3.48
CA ASP A 178 -22.00 13.51 -3.70
C ASP A 178 -21.74 11.99 -3.57
N VAL A 179 -22.44 11.34 -2.63
CA VAL A 179 -22.30 9.91 -2.33
C VAL A 179 -23.68 9.26 -2.30
N ALA A 180 -23.92 8.34 -3.23
CA ALA A 180 -25.17 7.60 -3.32
C ALA A 180 -25.10 6.22 -2.63
N PRO A 181 -26.20 5.73 -2.05
CA PRO A 181 -26.45 4.30 -1.86
C PRO A 181 -26.43 3.55 -3.20
N PHE A 182 -26.14 2.25 -3.19
CA PHE A 182 -26.11 1.41 -4.40
C PHE A 182 -26.36 -0.07 -4.04
N ARG A 183 -26.66 -0.92 -5.03
CA ARG A 183 -26.82 -2.37 -4.85
C ARG A 183 -25.47 -3.07 -5.02
N ALA A 184 -24.79 -3.35 -3.92
CA ALA A 184 -23.51 -4.07 -3.99
C ALA A 184 -23.68 -5.50 -4.50
N LEU A 185 -22.62 -6.01 -5.14
CA LEU A 185 -22.37 -7.44 -5.18
C LEU A 185 -21.51 -7.81 -3.96
N ARG A 186 -21.96 -8.81 -3.20
CA ARG A 186 -21.26 -9.35 -2.03
C ARG A 186 -21.16 -10.88 -2.15
N TYR A 187 -20.17 -11.48 -1.50
CA TYR A 187 -20.15 -12.94 -1.35
C TYR A 187 -21.28 -13.42 -0.43
N ASP A 188 -21.86 -14.56 -0.76
CA ASP A 188 -22.79 -15.28 0.11
C ASP A 188 -22.02 -16.07 1.19
N PRO A 189 -22.12 -15.72 2.49
CA PRO A 189 -21.44 -16.44 3.56
C PRO A 189 -21.96 -17.88 3.76
N ALA A 190 -23.12 -18.23 3.18
CA ALA A 190 -23.59 -19.63 3.14
C ALA A 190 -22.96 -20.47 2.01
N ARG A 191 -22.19 -19.85 1.10
CA ARG A 191 -21.47 -20.51 -0.01
C ARG A 191 -19.96 -20.51 0.16
N VAL A 192 -19.40 -19.45 0.75
CA VAL A 192 -17.96 -19.30 0.93
C VAL A 192 -17.60 -18.78 2.32
N ASP A 193 -16.47 -19.28 2.85
CA ASP A 193 -15.84 -18.68 4.02
C ASP A 193 -15.11 -17.39 3.60
N LEU A 194 -15.58 -16.25 4.10
CA LEU A 194 -15.03 -14.93 3.81
C LEU A 194 -13.54 -14.83 4.17
N ALA A 195 -13.06 -15.52 5.20
CA ALA A 195 -11.65 -15.52 5.57
C ALA A 195 -10.76 -16.21 4.51
N ARG A 196 -11.34 -17.09 3.68
CA ARG A 196 -10.65 -17.74 2.55
C ARG A 196 -10.70 -16.93 1.26
N VAL A 197 -11.80 -16.24 1.00
CA VAL A 197 -11.98 -15.56 -0.31
C VAL A 197 -11.49 -14.11 -0.34
N LEU A 198 -11.44 -13.41 0.80
CA LEU A 198 -10.89 -12.05 0.88
C LEU A 198 -9.38 -12.01 0.66
N VAL A 199 -8.91 -10.95 0.00
CA VAL A 199 -7.47 -10.69 -0.24
C VAL A 199 -7.12 -9.22 0.00
N PRO A 200 -5.85 -8.86 0.24
CA PRO A 200 -5.43 -7.46 0.28
C PRO A 200 -5.68 -6.70 -1.04
N PRO A 201 -5.53 -5.37 -1.09
CA PRO A 201 -5.49 -4.62 -2.35
C PRO A 201 -4.49 -5.21 -3.35
N TYR A 202 -4.82 -5.16 -4.64
CA TYR A 202 -3.97 -5.69 -5.70
C TYR A 202 -2.55 -5.10 -5.70
N ASP A 203 -2.39 -3.83 -5.30
CA ASP A 203 -1.11 -3.10 -5.30
C ASP A 203 -0.19 -3.42 -4.11
N VAL A 204 -0.64 -4.27 -3.16
CA VAL A 204 0.19 -4.75 -2.05
C VAL A 204 0.47 -6.26 -2.07
N ILE A 205 -0.08 -7.02 -3.03
CA ILE A 205 0.14 -8.47 -3.14
C ILE A 205 1.43 -8.75 -3.92
N GLY A 206 2.42 -9.37 -3.27
CA GLY A 206 3.67 -9.77 -3.91
C GLY A 206 3.49 -10.97 -4.86
N ALA A 207 4.36 -11.07 -5.87
CA ALA A 207 4.31 -12.16 -6.86
C ALA A 207 4.34 -13.57 -6.22
N ALA A 208 5.11 -13.75 -5.14
CA ALA A 208 5.16 -15.02 -4.39
C ALA A 208 3.86 -15.33 -3.62
N GLU A 209 3.11 -14.31 -3.19
CA GLU A 209 1.83 -14.48 -2.51
C GLU A 209 0.68 -14.70 -3.50
N ARG A 210 0.78 -14.13 -4.71
CA ARG A 210 -0.21 -14.21 -5.79
C ARG A 210 -0.62 -15.67 -6.07
N ALA A 211 0.36 -16.57 -6.17
CA ALA A 211 0.12 -18.01 -6.30
C ALA A 211 -0.59 -18.62 -5.08
N ARG A 212 -0.21 -18.24 -3.85
CA ARG A 212 -0.86 -18.70 -2.60
C ARG A 212 -2.34 -18.32 -2.57
N TYR A 213 -2.68 -17.07 -2.94
CA TYR A 213 -4.08 -16.63 -3.02
C TYR A 213 -4.85 -17.40 -4.10
N TRP A 214 -4.26 -17.62 -5.29
CA TRP A 214 -4.87 -18.40 -6.36
C TRP A 214 -5.09 -19.88 -5.99
N GLU A 215 -4.25 -20.47 -5.15
CA GLU A 215 -4.35 -21.88 -4.74
C GLU A 215 -5.21 -22.09 -3.48
N ARG A 216 -5.54 -21.02 -2.74
CA ARG A 216 -6.35 -21.10 -1.51
C ARG A 216 -7.79 -21.52 -1.74
N ASP A 217 -8.45 -20.90 -2.71
CA ASP A 217 -9.89 -21.08 -2.93
C ASP A 217 -10.28 -20.87 -4.41
N PRO A 218 -11.19 -21.68 -4.98
CA PRO A 218 -11.78 -21.42 -6.30
C PRO A 218 -12.47 -20.07 -6.41
N HIS A 219 -13.01 -19.54 -5.31
CA HIS A 219 -13.78 -18.28 -5.29
C HIS A 219 -12.97 -17.08 -4.80
N CYS A 220 -11.65 -17.24 -4.59
CA CYS A 220 -10.79 -16.19 -4.02
C CYS A 220 -10.78 -14.92 -4.89
N ALA A 221 -10.98 -13.75 -4.25
CA ALA A 221 -11.13 -12.45 -4.92
C ALA A 221 -9.89 -11.99 -5.70
N ILE A 222 -8.73 -12.62 -5.48
CA ILE A 222 -7.55 -12.49 -6.35
C ILE A 222 -7.90 -12.72 -7.83
N ARG A 223 -8.82 -13.65 -8.11
CA ARG A 223 -9.27 -14.06 -9.45
C ARG A 223 -10.14 -13.01 -10.15
N LEU A 224 -10.46 -11.91 -9.46
CA LEU A 224 -11.14 -10.74 -10.01
C LEU A 224 -10.17 -9.59 -10.32
N GLU A 225 -9.18 -9.35 -9.45
CA GLU A 225 -8.23 -8.24 -9.62
C GLU A 225 -6.95 -8.62 -10.40
N LEU A 226 -6.46 -9.86 -10.31
CA LEU A 226 -5.11 -10.22 -10.73
C LEU A 226 -5.07 -11.56 -11.48
N THR A 227 -4.22 -11.66 -12.50
CA THR A 227 -3.86 -12.94 -13.15
C THR A 227 -3.15 -13.86 -12.16
N ARG A 228 -2.79 -15.09 -12.56
CA ARG A 228 -1.93 -15.95 -11.73
C ARG A 228 -0.50 -15.41 -11.73
N ASP A 229 0.10 -15.27 -12.91
CA ASP A 229 1.50 -14.87 -13.08
C ASP A 229 1.61 -13.46 -13.66
N VAL A 230 2.59 -12.68 -13.16
CA VAL A 230 2.67 -11.22 -13.45
C VAL A 230 3.06 -10.95 -14.91
N ALA A 231 3.79 -11.88 -15.53
CA ALA A 231 4.14 -11.80 -16.94
C ALA A 231 2.91 -11.77 -17.88
N ASP A 232 1.78 -12.33 -17.45
CA ASP A 232 0.57 -12.44 -18.26
C ASP A 232 -0.20 -11.12 -18.35
N GLU A 233 -0.09 -10.23 -17.35
CA GLU A 233 -0.93 -9.03 -17.21
C GLU A 233 -0.93 -8.18 -18.48
N ALA A 234 0.26 -7.89 -19.02
CA ALA A 234 0.47 -7.02 -20.17
C ALA A 234 -0.24 -7.50 -21.46
N ALA A 235 -0.49 -8.80 -21.59
CA ALA A 235 -1.20 -9.41 -22.72
C ALA A 235 -2.62 -9.89 -22.37
N THR A 236 -3.05 -9.74 -21.12
CA THR A 236 -4.34 -10.28 -20.64
C THR A 236 -5.54 -9.51 -21.19
N ASP A 237 -6.46 -10.26 -21.75
CA ASP A 237 -7.86 -9.88 -21.95
C ASP A 237 -8.64 -10.26 -20.68
N TYR A 238 -9.38 -9.31 -20.12
CA TYR A 238 -10.11 -9.50 -18.86
C TYR A 238 -11.55 -10.01 -19.03
N ARG A 239 -11.95 -10.41 -20.25
CA ARG A 239 -13.26 -11.08 -20.49
C ARG A 239 -13.49 -12.29 -19.59
N ASP A 240 -12.45 -13.11 -19.35
CA ASP A 240 -12.47 -14.22 -18.38
C ASP A 240 -12.91 -13.81 -16.96
N VAL A 241 -12.65 -12.57 -16.54
CA VAL A 241 -13.09 -12.05 -15.24
C VAL A 241 -14.57 -11.66 -15.29
N ALA A 242 -15.01 -11.04 -16.39
CA ALA A 242 -16.42 -10.69 -16.60
C ALA A 242 -17.32 -11.94 -16.72
N GLU A 243 -16.80 -13.02 -17.30
CA GLU A 243 -17.44 -14.34 -17.29
C GLU A 243 -17.46 -14.94 -15.89
N ARG A 244 -16.36 -14.83 -15.13
CA ARG A 244 -16.28 -15.31 -13.73
C ARG A 244 -17.25 -14.60 -12.78
N VAL A 245 -17.41 -13.28 -12.89
CA VAL A 245 -18.40 -12.53 -12.10
C VAL A 245 -19.82 -13.00 -12.43
N ARG A 246 -20.15 -13.18 -13.72
CA ARG A 246 -21.46 -13.70 -14.16
C ARG A 246 -21.70 -15.14 -13.71
N ALA A 247 -20.69 -16.00 -13.75
CA ALA A 247 -20.77 -17.37 -13.23
C ALA A 247 -21.02 -17.39 -11.72
N TRP A 248 -20.24 -16.65 -10.93
CA TRP A 248 -20.43 -16.58 -9.48
C TRP A 248 -21.78 -15.99 -9.07
N LEU A 249 -22.37 -15.08 -9.87
CA LEU A 249 -23.74 -14.62 -9.67
C LEU A 249 -24.78 -15.72 -9.96
N ALA A 250 -24.64 -16.45 -11.07
CA ALA A 250 -25.54 -17.56 -11.43
C ALA A 250 -25.44 -18.76 -10.46
N GLU A 251 -24.26 -19.00 -9.89
CA GLU A 251 -23.99 -20.01 -8.86
C GLU A 251 -24.46 -19.56 -7.45
N GLY A 252 -24.80 -18.27 -7.30
CA GLY A 252 -25.17 -17.65 -6.02
C GLY A 252 -24.00 -17.47 -5.04
N VAL A 253 -22.76 -17.64 -5.50
CA VAL A 253 -21.50 -17.37 -4.76
C VAL A 253 -21.34 -15.87 -4.51
N LEU A 254 -21.67 -15.05 -5.52
CA LEU A 254 -21.95 -13.64 -5.37
C LEU A 254 -23.47 -13.44 -5.39
N ARG A 255 -23.96 -12.43 -4.65
CA ARG A 255 -25.35 -11.96 -4.67
C ARG A 255 -25.36 -10.45 -4.80
N ARG A 256 -26.35 -9.92 -5.53
CA ARG A 256 -26.66 -8.48 -5.56
C ARG A 256 -27.67 -8.18 -4.44
N ASP A 257 -27.43 -7.13 -3.68
CA ASP A 257 -28.38 -6.70 -2.64
C ASP A 257 -29.67 -6.14 -3.27
N PRO A 258 -30.85 -6.38 -2.64
CA PRO A 258 -32.13 -5.97 -3.22
C PRO A 258 -32.34 -4.46 -3.19
N GLU A 259 -31.85 -3.77 -2.16
CA GLU A 259 -32.11 -2.34 -1.93
C GLU A 259 -30.81 -1.51 -1.96
N PRO A 260 -30.79 -0.36 -2.65
CA PRO A 260 -29.66 0.56 -2.64
C PRO A 260 -29.28 0.97 -1.21
N SER A 261 -28.09 0.58 -0.76
CA SER A 261 -27.65 0.72 0.63
C SER A 261 -26.33 1.48 0.74
N LEU A 262 -26.06 2.01 1.93
CA LEU A 262 -24.68 2.28 2.35
C LEU A 262 -24.17 1.08 3.15
N TYR A 263 -22.85 0.87 3.17
CA TYR A 263 -22.26 -0.32 3.79
C TYR A 263 -21.28 0.08 4.88
N VAL A 264 -21.63 -0.09 6.15
CA VAL A 264 -20.76 0.33 7.26
C VAL A 264 -19.74 -0.76 7.55
N LEU A 265 -18.46 -0.42 7.41
CA LEU A 265 -17.33 -1.32 7.64
C LEU A 265 -16.55 -0.90 8.88
N ARG A 266 -16.62 -1.75 9.91
CA ARG A 266 -15.73 -1.76 11.07
C ARG A 266 -14.52 -2.65 10.80
N GLN A 267 -13.34 -2.18 11.16
CA GLN A 267 -12.10 -2.98 11.17
C GLN A 267 -11.47 -2.90 12.57
N ARG A 268 -11.20 -4.04 13.20
CA ARG A 268 -10.39 -4.15 14.43
C ARG A 268 -9.03 -4.78 14.11
N PHE A 269 -7.97 -4.23 14.69
CA PHE A 269 -6.58 -4.61 14.40
C PHE A 269 -5.66 -4.13 15.52
N ALA A 270 -4.45 -4.66 15.62
CA ALA A 270 -3.41 -4.10 16.48
C ALA A 270 -2.53 -3.12 15.69
N ASP A 271 -2.09 -2.04 16.34
CA ASP A 271 -0.99 -1.22 15.84
C ASP A 271 0.39 -1.86 16.13
N PRO A 272 1.51 -1.34 15.61
CA PRO A 272 2.84 -1.92 15.83
C PRO A 272 3.31 -1.99 17.29
N SER A 273 2.63 -1.34 18.24
CA SER A 273 2.89 -1.50 19.68
C SER A 273 2.12 -2.65 20.33
N GLY A 274 1.22 -3.31 19.59
CA GLY A 274 0.29 -4.32 20.10
C GLY A 274 -1.01 -3.74 20.67
N ARG A 275 -1.21 -2.42 20.67
CA ARG A 275 -2.46 -1.78 21.10
C ARG A 275 -3.57 -2.05 20.09
N GLU A 276 -4.71 -2.54 20.56
CA GLU A 276 -5.91 -2.70 19.73
C GLU A 276 -6.48 -1.33 19.32
N LEU A 277 -6.77 -1.18 18.03
CA LEU A 277 -7.42 -0.05 17.40
C LEU A 277 -8.65 -0.52 16.62
N ARG A 278 -9.58 0.41 16.42
CA ARG A 278 -10.86 0.18 15.74
C ARG A 278 -11.17 1.33 14.81
N ARG A 279 -11.23 1.05 13.50
CA ARG A 279 -11.71 2.01 12.49
C ARG A 279 -13.16 1.71 12.15
N VAL A 280 -13.96 2.75 11.95
CA VAL A 280 -15.27 2.67 11.31
C VAL A 280 -15.30 3.67 10.18
N GLY A 281 -15.98 3.29 9.11
CA GLY A 281 -16.26 4.09 7.94
C GLY A 281 -17.36 3.40 7.14
N PHE A 282 -17.71 3.94 5.98
CA PHE A 282 -18.77 3.37 5.14
C PHE A 282 -18.36 3.35 3.68
N LEU A 283 -18.97 2.45 2.90
CA LEU A 283 -18.86 2.43 1.44
C LEU A 283 -20.12 3.00 0.80
N GLY A 284 -19.91 3.71 -0.32
CA GLY A 284 -20.95 4.32 -1.14
C GLY A 284 -20.44 4.57 -2.57
N ALA A 285 -21.35 4.95 -3.47
CA ALA A 285 -21.05 5.31 -4.85
C ALA A 285 -20.78 6.83 -4.95
N LEU A 286 -19.50 7.21 -4.96
CA LEU A 286 -19.05 8.60 -5.08
C LEU A 286 -19.14 9.08 -6.52
N ARG A 287 -19.76 10.25 -6.77
CA ARG A 287 -19.73 10.91 -8.09
C ARG A 287 -18.31 11.34 -8.47
N LEU A 288 -17.91 10.99 -9.69
CA LEU A 288 -16.57 11.21 -10.21
C LEU A 288 -16.39 12.66 -10.66
N GLU A 289 -15.43 13.32 -10.03
CA GLU A 289 -15.18 14.75 -10.12
C GLU A 289 -13.72 14.99 -10.52
N ASP A 290 -13.50 15.95 -11.41
CA ASP A 290 -12.14 16.25 -11.88
C ASP A 290 -11.36 16.94 -10.77
N TYR A 291 -10.06 16.68 -10.64
CA TYR A 291 -9.24 17.29 -9.57
C TYR A 291 -9.25 18.83 -9.60
N ALA A 292 -9.62 19.45 -10.72
CA ALA A 292 -9.86 20.89 -10.86
C ALA A 292 -11.10 21.40 -10.09
N SER A 293 -12.12 20.56 -9.88
CA SER A 293 -13.32 20.87 -9.07
C SER A 293 -13.03 20.95 -7.57
N ARG A 294 -11.90 20.35 -7.13
CA ARG A 294 -11.42 20.31 -5.74
C ARG A 294 -12.36 19.57 -4.77
N VAL A 295 -13.34 18.81 -5.27
CA VAL A 295 -14.17 17.89 -4.48
C VAL A 295 -13.31 16.74 -3.93
N VAL A 296 -12.61 16.04 -4.82
CA VAL A 296 -11.69 14.95 -4.48
C VAL A 296 -10.25 15.41 -4.67
N LEU A 297 -9.42 15.20 -3.64
CA LEU A 297 -8.06 15.72 -3.56
C LEU A 297 -7.02 14.58 -3.57
N PRO A 298 -6.14 14.51 -4.59
CA PRO A 298 -5.04 13.55 -4.63
C PRO A 298 -3.82 14.06 -3.83
N HIS A 299 -2.98 13.15 -3.32
CA HIS A 299 -1.70 13.51 -2.67
C HIS A 299 -0.46 12.80 -3.23
N GLU A 300 -0.61 11.84 -4.15
CA GLU A 300 0.49 11.12 -4.81
C GLU A 300 0.32 11.18 -6.34
N ARG A 301 1.43 11.14 -7.11
CA ARG A 301 1.36 11.04 -8.59
C ARG A 301 1.14 9.58 -9.01
N THR A 302 0.29 9.39 -10.02
CA THR A 302 0.04 8.08 -10.63
C THR A 302 1.12 7.68 -11.64
N LEU A 303 1.15 6.40 -12.00
CA LEU A 303 2.08 5.83 -12.99
C LEU A 303 1.27 5.32 -14.18
N ARG A 304 1.79 5.54 -15.40
CA ARG A 304 1.06 5.25 -16.65
C ARG A 304 0.72 3.77 -16.85
N GLY A 305 1.64 2.87 -16.50
CA GLY A 305 1.49 1.42 -16.69
C GLY A 305 0.28 0.82 -15.95
N PRO A 306 0.22 0.90 -14.60
CA PRO A 306 -0.91 0.38 -13.82
C PRO A 306 -2.27 0.95 -14.25
N LYS A 307 -2.34 2.23 -14.65
CA LYS A 307 -3.57 2.86 -15.13
C LYS A 307 -4.10 2.21 -16.42
N ALA A 308 -3.23 1.93 -17.39
CA ALA A 308 -3.63 1.27 -18.64
C ALA A 308 -4.09 -0.18 -18.43
N ASP A 309 -3.55 -0.86 -17.41
CA ASP A 309 -3.97 -2.20 -17.01
C ASP A 309 -5.36 -2.22 -16.36
N ARG A 310 -5.53 -1.45 -15.28
CA ARG A 310 -6.81 -1.34 -14.58
C ARG A 310 -7.95 -0.86 -15.50
N LEU A 311 -7.64 -0.08 -16.53
CA LEU A 311 -8.61 0.34 -17.55
C LEU A 311 -9.04 -0.81 -18.48
N ARG A 312 -8.17 -1.79 -18.81
CA ARG A 312 -8.61 -3.02 -19.51
C ARG A 312 -9.55 -3.84 -18.63
N LEU A 313 -9.22 -3.99 -17.34
CA LEU A 313 -10.05 -4.70 -16.37
C LEU A 313 -11.44 -4.05 -16.23
N LEU A 314 -11.49 -2.74 -15.96
CA LEU A 314 -12.73 -1.99 -15.77
C LEU A 314 -13.64 -1.99 -17.02
N ARG A 315 -13.06 -1.89 -18.22
CA ARG A 315 -13.80 -2.00 -19.50
C ARG A 315 -14.37 -3.40 -19.75
N ALA A 316 -13.71 -4.45 -19.26
CA ALA A 316 -14.15 -5.82 -19.47
C ALA A 316 -15.26 -6.23 -18.49
N THR A 317 -15.12 -5.84 -17.21
CA THR A 317 -16.04 -6.23 -16.14
C THR A 317 -17.21 -5.27 -15.95
N GLU A 318 -17.10 -4.03 -16.45
CA GLU A 318 -17.98 -2.90 -16.13
C GLU A 318 -18.30 -2.82 -14.62
N ALA A 319 -17.29 -3.03 -13.77
CA ALA A 319 -17.46 -3.08 -12.31
C ALA A 319 -16.26 -2.50 -11.53
N ASN A 320 -16.55 -1.81 -10.42
CA ASN A 320 -15.56 -1.44 -9.41
C ASN A 320 -15.33 -2.63 -8.46
N LEU A 321 -14.21 -3.33 -8.64
CA LEU A 321 -13.88 -4.56 -7.90
C LEU A 321 -13.17 -4.32 -6.54
N SER A 322 -12.60 -3.14 -6.33
CA SER A 322 -12.11 -2.70 -5.02
C SER A 322 -12.32 -1.20 -4.82
N PRO A 323 -12.58 -0.74 -3.57
CA PRO A 323 -12.90 0.65 -3.28
C PRO A 323 -11.69 1.59 -3.38
N VAL A 324 -11.93 2.84 -3.76
CA VAL A 324 -11.03 3.96 -3.44
C VAL A 324 -11.16 4.26 -1.94
N PHE A 325 -10.04 4.38 -1.21
CA PHE A 325 -10.07 4.79 0.20
C PHE A 325 -9.96 6.32 0.27
N LEU A 326 -10.97 6.95 0.86
CA LEU A 326 -11.10 8.38 1.04
C LEU A 326 -11.12 8.76 2.53
N LEU A 327 -10.62 9.95 2.83
CA LEU A 327 -10.69 10.57 4.15
C LEU A 327 -11.54 11.83 4.11
N TYR A 328 -12.33 12.02 5.16
CA TYR A 328 -13.03 13.26 5.46
C TYR A 328 -12.58 13.81 6.82
N GLU A 329 -12.77 15.11 7.03
CA GLU A 329 -12.42 15.79 8.27
C GLU A 329 -13.62 15.87 9.21
N ASP A 330 -13.62 15.04 10.25
CA ASP A 330 -14.62 15.07 11.32
C ASP A 330 -13.96 15.07 12.71
N PRO A 331 -13.27 16.15 13.11
CA PRO A 331 -12.65 16.25 14.43
C PRO A 331 -13.68 16.29 15.57
N ALA A 332 -14.96 16.52 15.28
CA ALA A 332 -16.06 16.53 16.24
C ALA A 332 -16.77 15.17 16.38
N GLN A 333 -16.44 14.19 15.52
CA GLN A 333 -17.08 12.86 15.45
C GLN A 333 -18.59 12.91 15.14
N GLU A 334 -19.05 13.92 14.39
CA GLU A 334 -20.45 14.11 13.95
C GLU A 334 -21.03 12.86 13.26
N LEU A 335 -20.26 12.14 12.45
CA LEU A 335 -20.70 10.90 11.78
C LEU A 335 -20.48 9.62 12.60
N ALA A 336 -19.81 9.67 13.75
CA ALA A 336 -19.48 8.45 14.48
C ALA A 336 -20.74 7.75 15.04
N GLY A 337 -21.65 8.48 15.68
CA GLY A 337 -22.91 7.94 16.22
C GLY A 337 -23.75 7.23 15.15
N PRO A 338 -24.15 7.90 14.06
CA PRO A 338 -24.92 7.29 12.97
C PRO A 338 -24.27 6.05 12.35
N LEU A 339 -22.93 5.97 12.32
CA LEU A 339 -22.21 4.80 11.82
C LEU A 339 -22.21 3.65 12.84
N GLU A 340 -22.09 3.91 14.16
CA GLU A 340 -22.25 2.88 15.18
C GLU A 340 -23.68 2.33 15.22
N GLU A 341 -24.69 3.20 15.14
CA GLU A 341 -26.12 2.82 15.12
C GLU A 341 -26.44 1.93 13.92
N ALA A 342 -26.01 2.32 12.72
CA ALA A 342 -26.18 1.51 11.51
C ALA A 342 -25.41 0.18 11.54
N LEU A 343 -24.23 0.14 12.17
CA LEU A 343 -23.45 -1.09 12.39
C LEU A 343 -24.08 -2.02 13.44
N ALA A 344 -24.85 -1.48 14.38
CA ALA A 344 -25.56 -2.25 15.40
C ALA A 344 -26.92 -2.77 14.92
N ALA A 345 -27.60 -2.05 14.02
CA ALA A 345 -28.92 -2.41 13.50
C ALA A 345 -28.89 -3.24 12.20
N GLY A 346 -27.85 -3.11 11.38
CA GLY A 346 -27.76 -3.77 10.07
C GLY A 346 -27.33 -5.24 10.13
N GLU A 347 -27.78 -6.04 9.15
CA GLU A 347 -27.28 -7.40 8.94
C GLU A 347 -25.76 -7.36 8.74
N THR A 348 -25.03 -7.97 9.68
CA THR A 348 -23.56 -7.83 9.77
C THR A 348 -22.87 -9.14 9.45
N VAL A 349 -22.07 -9.15 8.38
CA VAL A 349 -21.15 -10.26 8.07
C VAL A 349 -19.75 -9.96 8.64
N CYS A 350 -19.13 -10.98 9.23
CA CYS A 350 -17.82 -10.88 9.87
C CYS A 350 -16.79 -11.78 9.19
N ALA A 351 -15.55 -11.29 9.06
CA ALA A 351 -14.42 -12.04 8.50
C ALA A 351 -13.12 -11.64 9.20
N LYS A 352 -12.18 -12.57 9.37
CA LYS A 352 -10.81 -12.28 9.83
C LYS A 352 -9.82 -12.63 8.73
N ASP A 353 -8.98 -11.70 8.32
CA ASP A 353 -7.99 -11.94 7.26
C ASP A 353 -6.68 -12.54 7.78
N GLU A 354 -5.77 -12.89 6.86
CA GLU A 354 -4.45 -13.46 7.20
C GLU A 354 -3.54 -12.50 7.98
N ALA A 355 -3.80 -11.19 7.94
CA ALA A 355 -3.09 -10.21 8.76
C ALA A 355 -3.69 -10.07 10.18
N GLY A 356 -4.74 -10.85 10.48
CA GLY A 356 -5.44 -10.82 11.76
C GLY A 356 -6.41 -9.65 11.91
N VAL A 357 -6.72 -8.92 10.84
CA VAL A 357 -7.70 -7.82 10.88
C VAL A 357 -9.10 -8.41 10.87
N GLU A 358 -9.92 -8.02 11.83
CA GLU A 358 -11.34 -8.41 11.92
C GLU A 358 -12.20 -7.34 11.24
N HIS A 359 -12.77 -7.72 10.09
CA HIS A 359 -13.70 -6.92 9.32
C HIS A 359 -15.13 -7.30 9.71
N ALA A 360 -15.96 -6.31 10.01
CA ALA A 360 -17.40 -6.48 10.20
C ALA A 360 -18.13 -5.47 9.32
N LEU A 361 -18.93 -5.98 8.39
CA LEU A 361 -19.62 -5.21 7.36
C LEU A 361 -21.13 -5.32 7.58
N ALA A 362 -21.77 -4.21 7.96
CA ALA A 362 -23.22 -4.10 8.05
C ALA A 362 -23.80 -3.50 6.77
N VAL A 363 -24.91 -4.06 6.29
CA VAL A 363 -25.75 -3.43 5.27
C VAL A 363 -26.64 -2.39 5.96
N ALA A 364 -26.56 -1.13 5.55
CA ALA A 364 -27.33 -0.03 6.09
C ALA A 364 -28.29 0.54 5.01
N PRO A 365 -29.50 -0.03 4.85
CA PRO A 365 -30.53 0.49 3.95
C PRO A 365 -31.24 1.75 4.51
N ALA A 366 -30.86 2.20 5.71
CA ALA A 366 -31.53 3.29 6.42
C ALA A 366 -31.37 4.65 5.70
N PRO A 367 -32.46 5.29 5.22
CA PRO A 367 -32.38 6.60 4.57
C PRO A 367 -31.81 7.70 5.47
N ALA A 368 -31.93 7.54 6.80
CA ALA A 368 -31.35 8.43 7.79
C ALA A 368 -29.81 8.51 7.71
N LEU A 369 -29.11 7.38 7.49
CA LEU A 369 -27.66 7.39 7.33
C LEU A 369 -27.26 8.07 6.02
N ALA A 370 -27.98 7.77 4.92
CA ALA A 370 -27.73 8.41 3.62
C ALA A 370 -27.94 9.94 3.70
N ALA A 371 -29.00 10.39 4.37
CA ALA A 371 -29.27 11.82 4.60
C ALA A 371 -28.18 12.48 5.47
N ALA A 372 -27.77 11.84 6.57
CA ALA A 372 -26.69 12.33 7.43
C ALA A 372 -25.35 12.44 6.69
N VAL A 373 -25.00 11.42 5.89
CA VAL A 373 -23.80 11.42 5.04
C VAL A 373 -23.87 12.52 3.98
N ALA A 374 -24.99 12.68 3.27
CA ALA A 374 -25.16 13.72 2.26
C ALA A 374 -25.10 15.13 2.85
N GLN A 375 -25.74 15.35 4.00
CA GLN A 375 -25.68 16.62 4.73
C GLN A 375 -24.26 16.93 5.23
N PHE A 376 -23.53 15.92 5.73
CA PHE A 376 -22.20 16.10 6.29
C PHE A 376 -21.11 16.24 5.21
N LEU A 377 -21.08 15.40 4.18
CA LEU A 377 -20.05 15.44 3.13
C LEU A 377 -20.38 16.42 1.98
N GLY A 378 -21.65 16.72 1.73
CA GLY A 378 -22.07 17.60 0.63
C GLY A 378 -21.55 19.06 0.64
N PRO A 379 -20.90 19.60 1.70
CA PRO A 379 -20.14 20.85 1.66
C PRO A 379 -18.64 20.69 1.99
N ARG A 380 -18.11 19.46 2.02
CA ARG A 380 -16.73 19.12 2.41
C ARG A 380 -15.99 18.43 1.24
N SER A 381 -14.72 18.76 1.03
CA SER A 381 -13.82 17.98 0.16
C SER A 381 -13.33 16.70 0.84
N VAL A 382 -12.90 15.70 0.06
CA VAL A 382 -12.32 14.44 0.55
C VAL A 382 -10.94 14.17 -0.05
N VAL A 383 -10.05 13.50 0.70
CA VAL A 383 -8.68 13.18 0.28
C VAL A 383 -8.54 11.70 -0.05
N ILE A 384 -7.84 11.34 -1.14
CA ILE A 384 -7.58 9.93 -1.51
C ILE A 384 -6.47 9.34 -0.63
N ALA A 385 -6.83 8.64 0.45
CA ALA A 385 -5.88 7.87 1.25
C ALA A 385 -5.22 6.72 0.47
N ASP A 386 -5.96 6.05 -0.42
CA ASP A 386 -5.48 4.92 -1.21
C ASP A 386 -6.26 4.72 -2.52
N GLY A 387 -5.55 4.31 -3.58
CA GLY A 387 -6.19 3.98 -4.86
C GLY A 387 -6.29 5.13 -5.87
N HIS A 388 -5.34 6.06 -5.89
CA HIS A 388 -5.22 7.09 -6.93
C HIS A 388 -5.29 6.50 -8.36
N HIS A 389 -4.68 5.33 -8.60
CA HIS A 389 -4.80 4.60 -9.88
C HIS A 389 -6.24 4.16 -10.17
N ARG A 390 -7.02 3.72 -9.17
CA ARG A 390 -8.44 3.35 -9.32
C ARG A 390 -9.28 4.57 -9.68
N TYR A 391 -9.12 5.67 -8.93
CA TYR A 391 -9.87 6.92 -9.19
C TYR A 391 -9.59 7.48 -10.58
N GLU A 392 -8.31 7.57 -10.98
CA GLU A 392 -7.94 8.03 -12.32
C GLU A 392 -8.33 7.09 -13.47
N THR A 393 -8.44 5.79 -13.20
CA THR A 393 -8.97 4.82 -14.17
C THR A 393 -10.48 5.00 -14.35
N ALA A 394 -11.20 5.23 -13.25
CA ALA A 394 -12.63 5.49 -13.27
C ALA A 394 -12.96 6.83 -13.98
N LEU A 395 -12.18 7.90 -13.75
CA LEU A 395 -12.28 9.15 -14.54
C LEU A 395 -12.11 8.90 -16.04
N ALA A 396 -11.05 8.20 -16.45
CA ALA A 396 -10.82 7.90 -17.86
C ALA A 396 -11.95 7.07 -18.49
N TYR A 397 -12.51 6.11 -17.75
CA TYR A 397 -13.64 5.31 -18.22
C TYR A 397 -14.96 6.11 -18.30
N ARG A 398 -15.24 6.96 -17.31
CA ARG A 398 -16.36 7.92 -17.33
C ARG A 398 -16.32 8.76 -18.60
N ASP A 399 -15.15 9.30 -18.94
CA ASP A 399 -14.99 10.20 -20.09
C ASP A 399 -15.10 9.44 -21.43
N GLU A 400 -14.59 8.20 -21.51
CA GLU A 400 -14.85 7.31 -22.64
C GLU A 400 -16.34 6.99 -22.82
N ARG A 401 -17.11 6.86 -21.73
CA ARG A 401 -18.56 6.62 -21.79
C ARG A 401 -19.34 7.89 -22.15
N ARG A 402 -19.02 9.04 -21.55
CA ARG A 402 -19.60 10.35 -21.91
C ARG A 402 -19.41 10.66 -23.40
N ALA A 403 -18.22 10.45 -23.93
CA ALA A 403 -17.91 10.67 -25.35
C ALA A 403 -18.72 9.77 -26.31
N ARG A 404 -19.07 8.55 -25.89
CA ARG A 404 -19.92 7.62 -26.65
C ARG A 404 -21.41 7.90 -26.51
N ALA A 405 -21.84 8.46 -25.37
CA ALA A 405 -23.24 8.67 -25.01
C ALA A 405 -23.83 9.99 -25.56
N GLY A 406 -23.03 10.82 -26.23
CA GLY A 406 -23.51 11.95 -27.05
C GLY A 406 -24.21 13.09 -26.30
N GLY A 407 -24.12 13.13 -24.97
CA GLY A 407 -24.81 14.11 -24.11
C GLY A 407 -25.71 13.48 -23.05
N ALA A 408 -26.11 12.21 -23.21
CA ALA A 408 -26.56 11.42 -22.08
C ALA A 408 -25.37 11.15 -21.14
N GLY A 409 -25.60 11.17 -19.82
CA GLY A 409 -24.55 10.90 -18.83
C GLY A 409 -24.04 9.45 -18.91
N ALA A 410 -22.86 9.17 -18.34
CA ALA A 410 -22.22 7.86 -18.41
C ALA A 410 -22.91 6.72 -17.59
N GLY A 411 -24.13 6.93 -17.09
CA GLY A 411 -24.85 5.98 -16.23
C GLY A 411 -24.06 5.66 -14.97
N GLY A 412 -24.01 4.38 -14.58
CA GLY A 412 -23.24 3.92 -13.43
C GLY A 412 -21.75 4.31 -13.45
N ALA A 413 -21.16 4.59 -14.63
CA ALA A 413 -19.79 5.07 -14.76
C ALA A 413 -19.59 6.56 -14.42
N GLU A 414 -20.64 7.32 -14.08
CA GLU A 414 -20.51 8.64 -13.42
C GLU A 414 -20.09 8.52 -11.95
N ARG A 415 -20.14 7.31 -11.37
CA ARG A 415 -19.83 7.05 -9.96
C ARG A 415 -18.76 5.95 -9.80
N VAL A 416 -18.04 5.99 -8.69
CA VAL A 416 -17.02 5.00 -8.29
C VAL A 416 -17.27 4.50 -6.86
N LEU A 417 -17.08 3.19 -6.65
CA LEU A 417 -17.07 2.61 -5.31
C LEU A 417 -15.95 3.23 -4.46
N ALA A 418 -16.33 3.86 -3.34
CA ALA A 418 -15.40 4.46 -2.41
C ALA A 418 -15.76 4.09 -0.96
N TYR A 419 -14.73 3.94 -0.12
CA TYR A 419 -14.84 3.83 1.33
C TYR A 419 -14.38 5.13 1.97
N PHE A 420 -15.15 5.64 2.92
CA PHE A 420 -14.94 6.91 3.61
C PHE A 420 -14.65 6.65 5.08
N ALA A 421 -13.54 7.17 5.61
CA ALA A 421 -13.27 7.20 7.06
C ALA A 421 -12.90 8.59 7.55
N ASN A 422 -13.20 8.86 8.82
CA ASN A 422 -12.76 10.08 9.48
C ASN A 422 -11.24 10.10 9.67
N ALA A 423 -10.58 11.15 9.17
CA ALA A 423 -9.15 11.41 9.34
C ALA A 423 -8.70 11.51 10.80
N TYR A 424 -9.61 11.88 11.71
CA TYR A 424 -9.36 12.11 13.13
C TYR A 424 -9.89 10.97 14.03
N ALA A 425 -10.40 9.87 13.47
CA ALA A 425 -10.77 8.70 14.27
C ALA A 425 -9.50 7.93 14.71
N PRO A 426 -9.42 7.43 15.96
CA PRO A 426 -8.23 6.70 16.45
C PRO A 426 -7.82 5.46 15.62
N GLY A 427 -8.77 4.82 14.93
CA GLY A 427 -8.50 3.72 14.00
C GLY A 427 -7.98 4.12 12.62
N THR A 428 -7.89 5.41 12.28
CA THR A 428 -7.30 5.88 11.02
C THR A 428 -5.78 5.99 11.19
N LEU A 429 -5.15 4.84 11.46
CA LEU A 429 -3.73 4.73 11.69
C LEU A 429 -2.94 5.01 10.42
N LEU A 430 -2.20 6.12 10.41
CA LEU A 430 -1.21 6.44 9.38
C LEU A 430 0.16 5.99 9.87
N LEU A 431 0.74 4.99 9.20
CA LEU A 431 2.07 4.47 9.47
C LEU A 431 3.13 5.12 8.57
N PRO A 432 4.41 5.17 9.02
CA PRO A 432 5.51 5.61 8.19
C PRO A 432 5.79 4.61 7.06
N ILE A 433 6.44 5.09 6.01
CA ILE A 433 7.13 4.24 5.03
C ILE A 433 8.62 4.59 5.12
N HIS A 434 9.41 3.60 5.50
CA HIS A 434 10.86 3.73 5.65
C HIS A 434 11.54 3.65 4.27
N ARG A 435 12.83 3.96 4.23
CA ARG A 435 13.64 3.85 3.00
C ARG A 435 14.81 2.92 3.26
N LEU A 436 15.09 2.02 2.33
CA LEU A 436 16.30 1.20 2.32
C LEU A 436 17.09 1.57 1.06
N VAL A 437 18.18 2.32 1.23
CA VAL A 437 19.12 2.63 0.15
C VAL A 437 19.85 1.34 -0.21
N ARG A 438 19.93 1.01 -1.50
CA ARG A 438 20.43 -0.32 -1.93
C ARG A 438 21.92 -0.38 -2.24
N GLN A 439 22.48 0.67 -2.83
CA GLN A 439 23.80 0.60 -3.48
C GLN A 439 24.81 1.65 -3.00
N VAL A 440 24.37 2.81 -2.53
CA VAL A 440 25.28 3.89 -2.09
C VAL A 440 25.66 3.65 -0.63
N PRO A 441 26.95 3.46 -0.28
CA PRO A 441 27.36 3.21 1.11
C PRO A 441 26.92 4.30 2.09
N ALA A 442 26.65 3.92 3.34
CA ALA A 442 26.48 4.86 4.42
C ALA A 442 27.74 5.72 4.59
N PRO A 443 27.61 7.05 4.77
CA PRO A 443 28.72 7.85 5.28
C PRO A 443 29.14 7.38 6.68
N ASP A 444 30.39 7.65 7.03
CA ASP A 444 30.83 7.63 8.41
C ASP A 444 30.30 8.87 9.16
N ASP A 445 30.54 8.91 10.46
CA ASP A 445 30.09 10.00 11.34
C ASP A 445 30.61 11.39 10.92
N ALA A 446 31.81 11.47 10.33
CA ALA A 446 32.36 12.70 9.79
C ALA A 446 31.63 13.12 8.51
N GLY A 447 31.43 12.19 7.58
CA GLY A 447 30.67 12.40 6.34
C GLY A 447 29.21 12.81 6.58
N TRP A 448 28.54 12.23 7.58
CA TRP A 448 27.19 12.65 7.98
C TRP A 448 27.17 14.10 8.49
N ARG A 449 28.08 14.48 9.41
CA ARG A 449 28.15 15.85 9.93
C ARG A 449 28.52 16.87 8.86
N ALA A 450 29.38 16.50 7.91
CA ALA A 450 29.78 17.36 6.80
C ALA A 450 28.66 17.58 5.76
N ARG A 451 27.84 16.56 5.49
CA ARG A 451 26.74 16.63 4.50
C ARG A 451 25.42 17.15 5.07
N LEU A 452 25.21 17.04 6.39
CA LEU A 452 24.02 17.56 7.10
C LEU A 452 24.39 18.64 8.14
N PRO A 453 24.95 19.80 7.73
CA PRO A 453 25.20 20.91 8.64
C PRO A 453 23.89 21.39 9.30
N GLY A 454 23.96 21.78 10.57
CA GLY A 454 22.80 22.23 11.35
C GLY A 454 21.89 21.12 11.89
N TRP A 455 22.14 19.85 11.57
CA TRP A 455 21.44 18.71 12.17
C TRP A 455 22.19 18.21 13.43
N SER A 456 21.45 17.97 14.52
CA SER A 456 21.98 17.25 15.68
C SER A 456 22.02 15.74 15.38
N MET A 457 23.16 15.08 15.56
CA MET A 457 23.29 13.62 15.45
C MET A 457 23.59 12.99 16.83
N ARG A 458 22.75 12.03 17.26
CA ARG A 458 22.96 11.17 18.44
C ARG A 458 23.12 9.72 18.01
N HIS A 459 23.86 8.93 18.80
CA HIS A 459 23.92 7.47 18.65
C HIS A 459 22.93 6.78 19.59
N VAL A 460 22.29 5.73 19.09
CA VAL A 460 21.37 4.84 19.81
C VAL A 460 21.82 3.39 19.57
N PRO A 461 22.50 2.76 20.54
CA PRO A 461 22.88 1.35 20.43
C PRO A 461 21.65 0.43 20.36
N VAL A 462 21.70 -0.58 19.49
CA VAL A 462 20.65 -1.61 19.33
C VAL A 462 21.28 -3.00 19.30
N SER A 463 20.73 -3.93 20.09
CA SER A 463 21.29 -5.29 20.26
C SER A 463 20.89 -6.28 19.15
N SER A 464 19.82 -6.01 18.41
CA SER A 464 19.31 -6.83 17.32
C SER A 464 18.48 -5.99 16.34
N ALA A 465 18.05 -6.59 15.22
CA ALA A 465 17.04 -5.97 14.34
C ALA A 465 15.70 -5.75 15.07
N ASP A 466 15.26 -6.76 15.83
CA ASP A 466 14.01 -6.77 16.60
C ASP A 466 13.99 -5.74 17.74
N ALA A 467 15.16 -5.23 18.16
CA ALA A 467 15.29 -4.13 19.11
C ALA A 467 15.09 -2.73 18.48
N VAL A 468 15.16 -2.61 17.14
CA VAL A 468 15.06 -1.32 16.44
C VAL A 468 13.69 -0.66 16.60
N PRO A 469 12.53 -1.34 16.45
CA PRO A 469 11.22 -0.72 16.66
C PRO A 469 11.08 -0.03 18.03
N ALA A 470 11.48 -0.72 19.11
CA ALA A 470 11.44 -0.18 20.47
C ALA A 470 12.45 0.95 20.72
N ALA A 471 13.55 1.00 19.96
CA ALA A 471 14.48 2.12 19.97
C ALA A 471 13.91 3.35 19.23
N LEU A 472 13.23 3.15 18.11
CA LEU A 472 12.57 4.23 17.36
C LEU A 472 11.39 4.84 18.14
N GLU A 473 10.58 4.02 18.79
CA GLU A 473 9.46 4.49 19.62
C GLU A 473 9.94 5.33 20.81
N ARG A 474 11.10 4.99 21.41
CA ARG A 474 11.67 5.74 22.53
C ARG A 474 12.42 7.01 22.09
N GLU A 475 13.08 7.01 20.93
CA GLU A 475 14.07 8.04 20.58
C GLU A 475 13.64 8.94 19.40
N LEU A 476 12.87 8.41 18.44
CA LEU A 476 12.43 9.11 17.23
C LEU A 476 10.98 9.59 17.34
N ALA A 477 10.05 8.77 17.88
CA ALA A 477 8.65 9.16 18.03
C ALA A 477 8.45 10.45 18.89
N PRO A 478 9.19 10.68 19.99
CA PRO A 478 9.10 11.94 20.75
C PRO A 478 9.61 13.18 20.01
N LEU A 479 10.24 13.01 18.84
CA LEU A 479 10.64 14.12 17.95
C LEU A 479 9.54 14.47 16.93
N GLN A 480 8.32 13.96 17.06
CA GLN A 480 7.21 14.31 16.18
C GLN A 480 6.93 15.82 16.20
N GLY A 481 6.76 16.42 15.01
CA GLY A 481 6.69 17.87 14.84
C GLY A 481 8.04 18.59 14.75
N ARG A 482 9.16 17.86 14.80
CA ARG A 482 10.50 18.32 14.39
C ARG A 482 10.86 17.69 13.04
N HIS A 483 11.88 18.23 12.38
CA HIS A 483 12.56 17.49 11.31
C HIS A 483 13.45 16.44 11.95
N ALA A 484 13.07 15.16 11.82
CA ALA A 484 13.79 14.05 12.44
C ALA A 484 13.71 12.77 11.60
N PHE A 485 14.78 12.00 11.60
CA PHE A 485 14.88 10.66 11.02
C PHE A 485 15.98 9.86 11.75
N ALA A 486 16.03 8.55 11.52
CA ALA A 486 17.10 7.70 12.06
C ALA A 486 17.72 6.84 10.95
N ALA A 487 19.05 6.72 10.95
CA ALA A 487 19.82 5.94 9.99
C ALA A 487 20.50 4.72 10.64
N ASP A 488 20.42 3.56 9.99
CA ASP A 488 20.98 2.30 10.47
C ASP A 488 21.68 1.59 9.32
N ASP A 489 22.99 1.42 9.44
CA ASP A 489 23.90 0.76 8.51
C ASP A 489 24.17 -0.71 8.90
N GLY A 490 23.36 -1.27 9.81
CA GLY A 490 23.52 -2.62 10.33
C GLY A 490 24.63 -2.77 11.39
N SER A 491 25.38 -1.72 11.69
CA SER A 491 26.53 -1.72 12.64
C SER A 491 26.19 -2.04 14.10
N GLY A 492 24.91 -2.08 14.46
CA GLY A 492 24.44 -2.12 15.85
C GLY A 492 24.28 -0.73 16.48
N VAL A 493 24.54 0.36 15.74
CA VAL A 493 24.34 1.74 16.21
C VAL A 493 23.47 2.52 15.24
N VAL A 494 22.24 2.83 15.67
CA VAL A 494 21.34 3.71 14.94
C VAL A 494 21.76 5.16 15.18
N ARG A 495 21.90 5.95 14.11
CA ARG A 495 22.23 7.39 14.16
C ARG A 495 20.95 8.18 14.03
N LEU A 496 20.54 8.84 15.11
CA LEU A 496 19.33 9.67 15.17
C LEU A 496 19.67 11.12 14.81
N PHE A 497 18.95 11.67 13.85
CA PHE A 497 19.11 13.04 13.37
C PHE A 497 17.91 13.90 13.75
N SER A 498 18.14 15.14 14.19
CA SER A 498 17.07 16.12 14.39
C SER A 498 17.48 17.57 14.09
N ARG A 499 16.52 18.41 13.70
CA ARG A 499 16.59 19.87 13.78
C ARG A 499 15.19 20.47 14.03
N PRO A 500 15.04 21.75 14.39
CA PRO A 500 13.73 22.40 14.45
C PRO A 500 12.98 22.30 13.11
N ALA A 501 11.64 22.21 13.15
CA ALA A 501 10.84 22.29 11.94
C ALA A 501 10.78 23.73 11.41
N ASP A 502 10.78 23.86 10.08
CA ASP A 502 10.78 25.14 9.32
C ASP A 502 9.45 25.36 8.55
N GLY A 503 8.46 24.49 8.78
CA GLY A 503 7.17 24.48 8.08
C GLY A 503 7.09 23.50 6.90
N GLU A 504 8.23 23.04 6.38
CA GLU A 504 8.25 21.97 5.39
C GLU A 504 7.85 20.61 6.00
N LEU A 505 7.54 19.63 5.15
CA LEU A 505 7.33 18.25 5.58
C LEU A 505 8.67 17.53 5.76
N GLY A 506 8.85 16.83 6.89
CA GLY A 506 10.05 16.01 7.13
C GLY A 506 10.34 14.97 6.04
N VAL A 507 9.31 14.50 5.32
CA VAL A 507 9.50 13.59 4.17
C VAL A 507 10.07 14.29 2.92
N ARG A 508 9.73 15.56 2.65
CA ARG A 508 10.39 16.35 1.57
C ARG A 508 11.83 16.63 1.95
N VAL A 509 12.06 17.02 3.21
CA VAL A 509 13.39 17.29 3.76
C VAL A 509 14.28 16.05 3.68
N LEU A 510 13.78 14.85 3.99
CA LEU A 510 14.54 13.61 3.81
C LEU A 510 14.91 13.37 2.33
N HIS A 511 13.98 13.56 1.40
CA HIS A 511 14.28 13.35 -0.03
C HIS A 511 15.31 14.36 -0.55
N ARG A 512 15.16 15.65 -0.23
CA ARG A 512 16.10 16.71 -0.65
C ARG A 512 17.47 16.57 0.03
N GLU A 513 17.50 16.59 1.36
CA GLU A 513 18.74 16.76 2.12
C GLU A 513 19.46 15.44 2.37
N VAL A 514 18.73 14.33 2.47
CA VAL A 514 19.33 13.01 2.73
C VAL A 514 19.46 12.18 1.45
N LEU A 515 18.38 11.87 0.73
CA LEU A 515 18.50 11.04 -0.49
C LEU A 515 19.35 11.73 -1.56
N ALA A 516 18.98 12.95 -1.98
CA ALA A 516 19.77 13.70 -2.93
C ALA A 516 21.06 14.28 -2.29
N GLY A 517 20.95 14.96 -1.15
CA GLY A 517 22.08 15.66 -0.52
C GLY A 517 23.19 14.77 0.09
N VAL A 518 22.83 13.65 0.72
CA VAL A 518 23.82 12.72 1.32
C VAL A 518 24.21 11.59 0.36
N PHE A 519 23.26 11.03 -0.39
CA PHE A 519 23.50 9.84 -1.22
C PHE A 519 23.58 10.10 -2.74
N GLY A 520 23.28 11.32 -3.21
CA GLY A 520 23.23 11.63 -4.65
C GLY A 520 22.06 10.98 -5.39
N LEU A 521 21.02 10.55 -4.66
CA LEU A 521 19.85 9.86 -5.19
C LEU A 521 18.70 10.85 -5.39
N ASP A 522 18.48 11.26 -6.64
CA ASP A 522 17.36 12.10 -7.04
C ASP A 522 16.05 11.29 -7.23
N ASP A 523 14.97 11.99 -7.58
CA ASP A 523 13.66 11.40 -7.86
C ASP A 523 13.69 10.35 -9.00
N GLU A 524 14.69 10.35 -9.88
CA GLU A 524 14.82 9.38 -10.98
C GLU A 524 15.48 8.08 -10.49
N ALA A 525 16.63 8.19 -9.82
CA ALA A 525 17.28 7.05 -9.17
C ALA A 525 16.35 6.35 -8.15
N VAL A 526 15.50 7.13 -7.47
CA VAL A 526 14.46 6.61 -6.56
C VAL A 526 13.34 5.85 -7.31
N ARG A 527 12.93 6.31 -8.51
CA ARG A 527 11.96 5.59 -9.36
C ARG A 527 12.55 4.28 -9.92
N ASP A 528 13.81 4.31 -10.31
CA ASP A 528 14.53 3.18 -10.89
C ASP A 528 14.97 2.13 -9.84
N GLY A 529 14.62 2.35 -8.57
CA GLY A 529 14.71 1.36 -7.51
C GLY A 529 16.02 1.35 -6.73
N ALA A 530 16.81 2.43 -6.77
CA ALA A 530 17.97 2.61 -5.88
C ALA A 530 17.57 2.69 -4.39
N VAL A 531 16.29 2.98 -4.11
CA VAL A 531 15.67 3.01 -2.79
C VAL A 531 14.44 2.10 -2.76
N ALA A 532 14.40 1.16 -1.81
CA ALA A 532 13.20 0.38 -1.49
C ALA A 532 12.37 1.05 -0.38
N PHE A 533 11.07 0.74 -0.34
CA PHE A 533 10.08 1.42 0.53
C PHE A 533 9.38 0.45 1.52
N PRO A 534 10.11 -0.15 2.49
CA PRO A 534 9.53 -1.06 3.47
C PRO A 534 8.61 -0.34 4.48
N LYS A 535 7.61 -1.09 4.97
CA LYS A 535 6.54 -0.63 5.89
C LYS A 535 6.77 -1.02 7.35
N SER A 536 7.80 -1.84 7.62
CA SER A 536 8.11 -2.46 8.91
C SER A 536 9.52 -2.08 9.30
N ALA A 537 9.70 -1.44 10.46
CA ALA A 537 11.03 -1.07 10.97
C ALA A 537 11.90 -2.32 11.20
N GLU A 538 11.30 -3.37 11.75
CA GLU A 538 11.94 -4.65 12.05
C GLU A 538 12.48 -5.34 10.79
N ASP A 539 11.66 -5.44 9.73
CA ASP A 539 12.08 -6.12 8.50
C ASP A 539 13.05 -5.24 7.68
N THR A 540 12.97 -3.91 7.80
CA THR A 540 13.99 -3.00 7.28
C THR A 540 15.34 -3.22 7.99
N ALA A 541 15.31 -3.36 9.32
CA ALA A 541 16.48 -3.64 10.15
C ALA A 541 17.09 -5.02 9.86
N ARG A 542 16.27 -6.02 9.51
CA ARG A 542 16.73 -7.32 9.00
C ARG A 542 17.36 -7.18 7.62
N ALA A 543 16.70 -6.52 6.67
CA ALA A 543 17.16 -6.38 5.29
C ALA A 543 18.55 -5.68 5.19
N VAL A 544 18.78 -4.60 5.95
CA VAL A 544 20.10 -3.93 5.97
C VAL A 544 21.19 -4.84 6.57
N ARG A 545 20.88 -5.59 7.64
CA ARG A 545 21.81 -6.56 8.26
C ARG A 545 22.07 -7.80 7.39
N ALA A 546 21.14 -8.13 6.49
CA ALA A 546 21.30 -9.17 5.48
C ALA A 546 22.07 -8.70 4.23
N GLY A 547 22.37 -7.40 4.11
CA GLY A 547 23.04 -6.82 2.94
C GLY A 547 22.13 -6.55 1.73
N GLU A 548 20.80 -6.55 1.92
CA GLU A 548 19.83 -6.18 0.87
C GLU A 548 19.82 -4.66 0.59
N GLY A 549 20.47 -3.89 1.45
CA GLY A 549 20.80 -2.49 1.24
C GLY A 549 21.91 -2.02 2.17
N THR A 550 22.40 -0.81 1.93
CA THR A 550 23.55 -0.19 2.61
C THR A 550 23.16 0.64 3.83
N VAL A 551 21.94 1.19 3.85
CA VAL A 551 21.40 1.95 4.99
C VAL A 551 19.88 2.00 4.99
N ALA A 552 19.31 1.73 6.15
CA ALA A 552 17.91 1.94 6.48
C ALA A 552 17.71 3.37 7.02
N LEU A 553 16.69 4.07 6.53
CA LEU A 553 16.26 5.39 6.97
C LEU A 553 14.82 5.30 7.52
N TYR A 554 14.67 5.39 8.83
CA TYR A 554 13.40 5.37 9.55
C TYR A 554 12.87 6.79 9.76
N LEU A 555 11.54 6.91 9.81
CA LEU A 555 10.81 8.16 9.98
C LEU A 555 9.64 7.96 10.94
N ASN A 556 9.19 9.05 11.56
CA ASN A 556 7.85 9.13 12.10
C ASN A 556 6.78 9.13 10.99
N PRO A 557 5.54 8.69 11.26
CA PRO A 557 4.43 8.89 10.34
C PRO A 557 4.14 10.37 10.11
N LEU A 558 3.66 10.71 8.91
CA LEU A 558 2.96 11.97 8.69
C LEU A 558 1.71 12.05 9.57
N ARG A 559 1.29 13.25 9.95
CA ARG A 559 0.00 13.46 10.59
C ARG A 559 -1.13 13.56 9.57
N ALA A 560 -2.37 13.35 10.00
CA ALA A 560 -3.54 13.63 9.18
C ALA A 560 -3.57 15.10 8.72
N GLU A 561 -3.27 16.05 9.62
CA GLU A 561 -3.30 17.48 9.29
C GLU A 561 -2.24 17.87 8.26
N ASP A 562 -1.10 17.17 8.19
CA ASP A 562 -0.11 17.39 7.13
C ASP A 562 -0.64 16.96 5.76
N VAL A 563 -1.31 15.80 5.69
CA VAL A 563 -1.93 15.32 4.45
C VAL A 563 -3.00 16.31 3.97
N PHE A 564 -3.89 16.77 4.86
CA PHE A 564 -4.92 17.76 4.51
C PHE A 564 -4.34 19.16 4.19
N ARG A 565 -3.27 19.59 4.87
CA ARG A 565 -2.56 20.85 4.55
C ARG A 565 -2.01 20.85 3.12
N VAL A 566 -1.33 19.76 2.75
CA VAL A 566 -0.67 19.59 1.44
C VAL A 566 -1.69 19.51 0.31
N THR A 567 -2.72 18.68 0.45
CA THR A 567 -3.77 18.56 -0.57
C THR A 567 -4.59 19.83 -0.72
N ARG A 568 -4.87 20.55 0.37
CA ARG A 568 -5.46 21.90 0.33
C ARG A 568 -4.56 22.93 -0.35
N ALA A 569 -3.23 22.82 -0.25
CA ALA A 569 -2.31 23.66 -1.03
C ALA A 569 -2.26 23.31 -2.53
N GLY A 570 -2.83 22.16 -2.94
CA GLY A 570 -2.65 21.62 -4.30
C GLY A 570 -1.27 20.98 -4.52
N GLU A 571 -0.52 20.78 -3.45
CA GLU A 571 0.78 20.12 -3.46
C GLU A 571 0.64 18.60 -3.53
N ILE A 572 1.70 17.95 -4.02
CA ILE A 572 1.82 16.48 -4.07
C ILE A 572 2.98 16.03 -3.19
N LEU A 573 2.78 14.97 -2.41
CA LEU A 573 3.80 14.35 -1.56
C LEU A 573 4.84 13.58 -2.38
N PRO A 574 6.07 13.37 -1.86
CA PRO A 574 7.01 12.42 -2.44
C PRO A 574 6.41 11.00 -2.54
N GLN A 575 6.92 10.20 -3.48
CA GLN A 575 6.46 8.82 -3.71
C GLN A 575 6.52 7.99 -2.41
N LYS A 576 5.45 7.21 -2.15
CA LYS A 576 5.27 6.40 -0.95
C LYS A 576 5.55 7.17 0.34
N SER A 577 4.78 8.25 0.57
CA SER A 577 4.82 9.04 1.82
C SER A 577 3.78 8.64 2.87
N THR A 578 2.74 7.88 2.49
CA THR A 578 1.59 7.56 3.38
C THR A 578 1.27 6.07 3.35
N TYR A 579 1.19 5.42 4.52
CA TYR A 579 0.64 4.06 4.65
C TYR A 579 -0.50 4.02 5.66
N PHE A 580 -1.73 4.24 5.19
CA PHE A 580 -2.92 4.01 6.00
C PHE A 580 -3.11 2.51 6.24
N HIS A 581 -3.23 2.15 7.53
CA HIS A 581 -3.34 0.78 8.02
C HIS A 581 -4.62 0.60 8.88
N PRO A 582 -5.29 -0.56 8.83
CA PRO A 582 -5.17 -1.59 7.80
C PRO A 582 -5.59 -1.03 6.44
N LYS A 583 -5.28 -1.77 5.37
CA LYS A 583 -5.87 -1.50 4.05
C LYS A 583 -7.30 -2.08 3.99
N LEU A 584 -7.99 -1.83 2.88
CA LEU A 584 -9.32 -2.40 2.61
C LEU A 584 -9.14 -3.68 1.82
N PRO A 585 -9.72 -4.83 2.23
CA PRO A 585 -9.61 -6.05 1.47
C PRO A 585 -10.51 -6.01 0.22
N THR A 586 -10.05 -6.60 -0.88
CA THR A 586 -10.86 -6.89 -2.05
C THR A 586 -11.84 -8.02 -1.73
N GLY A 587 -13.10 -7.87 -2.14
CA GLY A 587 -14.13 -8.91 -2.05
C GLY A 587 -15.24 -8.69 -1.01
N LEU A 588 -15.11 -7.74 -0.08
CA LEU A 588 -16.21 -7.43 0.86
C LEU A 588 -17.44 -6.85 0.15
N VAL A 589 -17.19 -5.96 -0.80
CA VAL A 589 -18.19 -5.17 -1.54
C VAL A 589 -17.61 -4.90 -2.93
N LEU A 590 -18.39 -5.20 -3.97
CA LEU A 590 -18.15 -4.80 -5.36
C LEU A 590 -19.34 -3.95 -5.84
N ARG A 591 -19.15 -3.12 -6.86
CA ARG A 591 -20.23 -2.35 -7.52
C ARG A 591 -20.17 -2.55 -9.03
N THR A 592 -21.26 -2.92 -9.68
CA THR A 592 -21.37 -2.88 -11.15
C THR A 592 -21.70 -1.46 -11.63
N LEU A 593 -21.46 -1.19 -12.91
CA LEU A 593 -21.73 0.11 -13.55
C LEU A 593 -23.02 0.07 -14.40
N ASP A 594 -23.90 -0.89 -14.10
CA ASP A 594 -25.19 -1.09 -14.77
C ASP A 594 -26.07 0.16 -14.68
N ALA A 595 -26.96 0.34 -15.65
CA ALA A 595 -27.83 1.52 -15.72
C ALA A 595 -28.83 1.65 -14.54
N GLU A 596 -28.99 0.60 -13.74
CA GLU A 596 -29.83 0.58 -12.54
C GLU A 596 -29.11 1.12 -11.28
N ASP A 597 -27.78 1.22 -11.28
CA ASP A 597 -26.96 1.79 -10.20
C ASP A 597 -26.37 3.17 -10.61
N ALA A 598 -27.12 3.93 -11.43
CA ALA A 598 -26.69 5.17 -12.08
C ALA A 598 -26.68 6.40 -11.15
#